data_AF-A0A950EMX9-F1
#
_entry.id   AF-A0A950EMX9-F1
#
_cell.length_a   1.000
_cell.length_b   1.000
_cell.length_c   1.000
_cell.angle_alpha   90.00
_cell.angle_beta   90.00
_cell.angle_gamma   90.00
#
_symmetry.space_group_name_H-M   'P 1'
#
loop_
_entity.id
_entity.type
_entity.pdbx_description
1 polymer ?
#
loop_
_entity_poly.entity_id
_entity_poly.type
_entity_poly.pdbx_seq_one_letter_code
_entity_poly.pdbx_strand_id
1 'polypeptide(L)'
;MTAFYMFRMWFLIFAGEPRGFPPLPGGAEHGHGHGHGHDEHHAGSPFDHAHESPAIMTWPLLLLAVPTVLVGWTFWFGLPIAEPVLEQMLVYGEPIDTSAIDLGSAHLLAMGASILIATVGIGLGALYYAPPLPYFFKRRFNPREAAERFGGLYTFLVHKWYFDELYDAVFVRPTLALARGLAAFDKYVIDGVVNGSASLTVIQSKLSGLFDMRGVDGLVNLTARFLYGVGDWGRTIQTGRLRNYVMFLAVALVGLFAGVFAWVRG
;
A
#
# COMPACT_ATOMS: atom_id res chain seq x y z
N MET A 1 34.94 -10.93 6.69
CA MET A 1 33.99 -9.80 6.86
C MET A 1 32.92 -10.07 7.90
N THR A 2 32.31 -11.27 7.93
CA THR A 2 31.24 -11.60 8.87
C THR A 2 31.63 -11.45 10.34
N ALA A 3 32.73 -12.10 10.73
CA ALA A 3 33.28 -11.98 12.08
C ALA A 3 33.58 -10.52 12.46
N PHE A 4 34.15 -9.74 11.55
CA PHE A 4 34.47 -8.33 11.79
C PHE A 4 33.22 -7.49 12.11
N TYR A 5 32.16 -7.58 11.30
CA TYR A 5 30.98 -6.75 11.53
C TYR A 5 30.21 -7.15 12.79
N MET A 6 30.11 -8.46 13.09
CA MET A 6 29.44 -8.96 14.29
C MET A 6 30.13 -8.48 15.56
N PHE A 7 31.46 -8.64 15.64
CA PHE A 7 32.23 -8.20 16.79
C PHE A 7 32.33 -6.68 16.88
N ARG A 8 32.37 -5.96 15.75
CA ARG A 8 32.22 -4.49 15.74
C ARG A 8 30.94 -4.06 16.46
N MET A 9 29.80 -4.68 16.14
CA MET A 9 28.53 -4.36 16.81
C MET A 9 28.57 -4.74 18.30
N TRP A 10 29.05 -5.93 18.62
CA TRP A 10 29.16 -6.39 20.01
C TRP A 10 30.01 -5.45 20.87
N PHE A 11 31.19 -5.05 20.40
CA PHE A 11 32.06 -4.11 21.11
C PHE A 11 31.43 -2.73 21.24
N LEU A 12 30.75 -2.22 20.21
CA LEU A 12 30.11 -0.91 20.25
C LEU A 12 28.93 -0.85 21.22
N ILE A 13 28.19 -1.95 21.39
CA ILE A 13 26.97 -2.01 22.21
C ILE A 13 27.29 -2.36 23.66
N PHE A 14 28.09 -3.41 23.89
CA PHE A 14 28.28 -3.97 25.24
C PHE A 14 29.55 -3.49 25.94
N ALA A 15 30.60 -3.20 25.16
CA ALA A 15 31.93 -2.91 25.71
C ALA A 15 32.36 -1.44 25.51
N GLY A 16 31.59 -0.68 24.72
CA GLY A 16 31.87 0.70 24.37
C GLY A 16 31.33 1.68 25.40
N GLU A 17 31.76 2.93 25.28
CA GLU A 17 31.14 4.01 26.05
C GLU A 17 29.69 4.24 25.59
N PRO A 18 28.77 4.53 26.52
CA PRO A 18 27.49 5.16 26.28
C PRO A 18 27.47 6.18 25.12
N ARG A 19 26.60 5.98 24.12
CA ARG A 19 26.41 6.95 23.03
C ARG A 19 24.94 7.23 22.79
N GLY A 20 24.60 8.52 22.67
CA GLY A 20 23.38 8.95 21.98
C GLY A 20 22.08 8.99 22.78
N PHE A 21 22.08 9.60 23.98
CA PHE A 21 20.81 9.94 24.65
C PHE A 21 20.67 11.44 24.87
N PRO A 22 19.69 12.11 24.23
CA PRO A 22 19.18 13.38 24.72
C PRO A 22 18.62 13.18 26.14
N PRO A 23 18.75 14.15 27.06
CA PRO A 23 18.07 14.08 28.34
C PRO A 23 16.56 13.91 28.11
N LEU A 24 15.95 12.93 28.78
CA LEU A 24 14.52 12.63 28.67
C LEU A 24 13.69 13.90 28.95
N PRO A 25 12.81 14.34 28.04
CA PRO A 25 11.83 15.37 28.35
C PRO A 25 10.66 14.70 29.10
N GLY A 26 10.71 14.64 30.43
CA GLY A 26 9.64 13.98 31.18
C GLY A 26 9.85 13.72 32.66
N GLY A 27 10.54 14.59 33.39
CA GLY A 27 10.26 14.76 34.82
C GLY A 27 9.10 15.72 34.94
N ALA A 28 7.88 15.20 35.12
CA ALA A 28 6.69 16.02 35.31
C ALA A 28 6.88 16.96 36.51
N GLU A 29 6.80 18.26 36.25
CA GLU A 29 6.66 19.29 37.27
C GLU A 29 5.36 19.04 38.04
N HIS A 30 5.48 18.40 39.20
CA HIS A 30 4.48 18.51 40.26
C HIS A 30 5.06 19.43 41.33
N GLY A 31 4.74 20.72 41.22
CA GLY A 31 5.11 21.71 42.22
C GLY A 31 4.36 21.47 43.52
N HIS A 32 5.10 21.41 44.63
CA HIS A 32 4.64 21.90 45.94
C HIS A 32 5.85 22.35 46.79
N GLY A 33 5.89 23.66 47.06
CA GLY A 33 6.27 24.29 48.33
C GLY A 33 7.51 23.83 49.12
N HIS A 34 8.45 24.77 49.21
CA HIS A 34 9.31 25.10 50.37
C HIS A 34 10.53 24.22 50.68
N GLY A 35 11.69 24.89 50.72
CA GLY A 35 12.72 24.68 51.75
C GLY A 35 13.98 23.90 51.33
N HIS A 36 15.11 24.63 51.31
CA HIS A 36 16.49 24.21 51.57
C HIS A 36 16.89 22.74 51.35
N GLY A 37 17.83 22.50 50.43
CA GLY A 37 18.61 21.27 50.37
C GLY A 37 19.43 21.17 49.10
N HIS A 38 20.71 20.87 49.23
CA HIS A 38 21.58 20.51 48.12
C HIS A 38 21.11 19.20 47.51
N ASP A 39 20.49 19.23 46.33
CA ASP A 39 20.30 18.03 45.53
C ASP A 39 20.66 18.36 44.08
N GLU A 40 21.88 18.00 43.72
CA GLU A 40 22.26 17.79 42.33
C GLU A 40 21.30 16.74 41.77
N HIS A 41 20.28 17.19 41.04
CA HIS A 41 19.45 16.31 40.24
C HIS A 41 20.35 15.72 39.15
N HIS A 42 21.02 14.61 39.48
CA HIS A 42 21.56 13.68 38.52
C HIS A 42 20.38 13.31 37.62
N ALA A 43 20.32 13.92 36.44
CA ALA A 43 19.51 13.44 35.34
C ALA A 43 20.02 12.02 35.06
N GLY A 44 19.39 11.04 35.72
CA GLY A 44 19.78 9.64 35.70
C GLY A 44 20.00 9.25 34.27
N SER A 45 21.23 8.86 33.98
CA SER A 45 21.58 8.41 32.65
C SER A 45 20.69 7.20 32.33
N PRO A 46 20.23 6.97 31.10
CA PRO A 46 19.39 5.81 30.77
C PRO A 46 20.01 4.45 31.14
N PHE A 47 21.31 4.42 31.43
CA PHE A 47 22.03 3.28 32.02
C PHE A 47 21.53 2.92 33.41
N ASP A 48 21.14 3.90 34.21
CA ASP A 48 20.62 3.70 35.57
C ASP A 48 19.24 2.99 35.54
N HIS A 49 18.58 3.01 34.38
CA HIS A 49 17.31 2.33 34.10
C HIS A 49 17.48 1.07 33.22
N ALA A 50 18.71 0.68 32.89
CA ALA A 50 18.96 -0.55 32.15
C ALA A 50 18.79 -1.73 33.10
N HIS A 51 17.67 -2.45 32.96
CA HIS A 51 17.39 -3.67 33.70
C HIS A 51 17.39 -4.88 32.77
N GLU A 52 17.62 -6.07 33.33
CA GLU A 52 17.49 -7.31 32.58
C GLU A 52 16.09 -7.44 31.97
N SER A 53 16.03 -8.03 30.77
CA SER A 53 14.75 -8.24 30.11
C SER A 53 13.85 -9.15 30.95
N PRO A 54 12.52 -8.92 30.99
CA PRO A 54 11.60 -9.77 31.74
C PRO A 54 11.69 -11.24 31.32
N ALA A 55 11.30 -12.14 32.23
CA ALA A 55 11.41 -13.58 32.05
C ALA A 55 10.77 -14.10 30.75
N ILE A 56 9.73 -13.43 30.25
CA ILE A 56 9.05 -13.80 29.01
C ILE A 56 9.94 -13.67 27.76
N MET A 57 10.99 -12.86 27.80
CA MET A 57 12.00 -12.75 26.73
C MET A 57 13.23 -13.62 26.99
N THR A 58 13.67 -13.76 28.25
CA THR A 58 14.88 -14.53 28.58
C THR A 58 14.69 -16.03 28.38
N TRP A 59 13.52 -16.58 28.71
CA TRP A 59 13.24 -18.00 28.56
C TRP A 59 13.32 -18.48 27.10
N PRO A 60 12.69 -17.83 26.11
CA PRO A 60 12.88 -18.17 24.70
C PRO A 60 14.33 -18.12 24.24
N LEU A 61 15.09 -17.07 24.62
CA LEU A 61 16.49 -16.94 24.23
C LEU A 61 17.36 -18.06 24.82
N LEU A 62 17.14 -18.41 26.10
CA LEU A 62 17.86 -19.49 26.77
C LEU A 62 17.49 -20.85 26.18
N LEU A 63 16.21 -21.08 25.87
CA LEU A 63 15.75 -22.30 25.21
C LEU A 63 16.36 -22.46 23.82
N LEU A 64 16.53 -21.37 23.06
CA LEU A 64 17.20 -21.40 21.75
C LEU A 64 18.72 -21.60 21.86
N ALA A 65 19.35 -21.14 22.94
CA ALA A 65 20.78 -21.37 23.16
C ALA A 65 21.11 -22.86 23.39
N VAL A 66 20.23 -23.61 24.06
CA VAL A 66 20.43 -25.05 24.34
C VAL A 66 20.67 -25.87 23.06
N PRO A 67 19.80 -25.89 22.03
CA PRO A 67 20.04 -26.64 20.81
C PRO A 67 21.27 -26.12 20.05
N THR A 68 21.58 -24.82 20.08
CA THR A 68 22.82 -24.30 19.47
C THR A 68 24.07 -24.90 20.11
N VAL A 69 24.10 -24.99 21.45
CA VAL A 69 25.20 -25.65 22.18
C VAL A 69 25.24 -27.14 21.87
N LEU A 70 24.10 -27.82 21.88
CA LEU A 70 24.02 -29.26 21.60
C LEU A 70 24.51 -29.62 20.19
N VAL A 71 24.12 -28.84 19.17
CA VAL A 71 24.59 -29.05 17.78
C VAL A 71 26.10 -28.86 17.67
N GLY A 72 26.68 -27.87 18.37
CA GLY A 72 28.13 -27.72 18.41
C GLY A 72 28.83 -28.86 19.18
N TRP A 73 28.21 -29.35 20.25
CA TRP A 73 28.75 -30.39 21.13
C TRP A 73 28.70 -31.79 20.52
N THR A 74 27.69 -32.09 19.67
CA THR A 74 27.56 -33.39 18.99
C THR A 74 28.73 -33.69 18.06
N PHE A 75 29.40 -32.66 17.52
CA PHE A 75 30.59 -32.81 16.67
C PHE A 75 31.81 -33.36 17.43
N TRP A 76 31.93 -33.09 18.74
CA TRP A 76 33.07 -33.52 19.56
C TRP A 76 32.96 -34.99 20.01
N PHE A 77 31.74 -35.51 20.18
CA PHE A 77 31.48 -36.86 20.71
C PHE A 77 31.21 -37.92 19.62
N GLY A 78 31.21 -37.55 18.34
CA GLY A 78 31.01 -38.50 17.24
C GLY A 78 29.64 -39.19 17.27
N LEU A 79 28.60 -38.50 17.74
CA LEU A 79 27.24 -39.03 17.72
C LEU A 79 26.78 -39.17 16.24
N PRO A 80 26.02 -40.21 15.85
CA PRO A 80 25.63 -40.49 14.46
C PRO A 80 24.74 -39.43 13.79
N ILE A 81 24.45 -38.34 14.49
CA ILE A 81 23.76 -37.13 14.02
C ILE A 81 24.74 -36.04 13.55
N ALA A 82 26.04 -36.24 13.80
CA ALA A 82 27.13 -35.31 13.48
C ALA A 82 27.75 -35.54 12.10
N GLU A 83 27.43 -36.66 11.44
CA GLU A 83 27.63 -36.77 9.99
C GLU A 83 26.74 -35.71 9.34
N PRO A 84 27.29 -34.77 8.55
CA PRO A 84 26.50 -33.72 7.94
C PRO A 84 25.44 -34.38 7.07
N VAL A 85 24.21 -34.39 7.57
CA VAL A 85 23.02 -34.89 6.88
C VAL A 85 22.94 -34.26 5.49
N LEU A 86 23.40 -33.02 5.34
CA LEU A 86 23.52 -32.31 4.08
C LEU A 86 24.45 -33.00 3.07
N GLU A 87 25.62 -33.50 3.48
CA GLU A 87 26.53 -34.26 2.60
C GLU A 87 25.92 -35.60 2.24
N GLN A 88 25.28 -36.30 3.18
CA GLN A 88 24.55 -37.54 2.87
C GLN A 88 23.36 -37.30 1.91
N MET A 89 22.68 -36.15 1.99
CA MET A 89 21.60 -35.78 1.07
C MET A 89 22.12 -35.30 -0.30
N LEU A 90 23.33 -34.74 -0.38
CA LEU A 90 24.00 -34.34 -1.62
C LEU A 90 24.60 -35.54 -2.38
N VAL A 91 24.99 -36.61 -1.68
CA VAL A 91 25.65 -37.80 -2.23
C VAL A 91 24.69 -38.73 -3.02
N TYR A 92 23.38 -38.50 -2.99
CA TYR A 92 22.41 -39.30 -3.75
C TYR A 92 22.47 -39.16 -5.28
N GLY A 93 23.36 -38.32 -5.83
CA GLY A 93 23.47 -38.06 -7.28
C GLY A 93 24.59 -38.79 -8.03
N GLU A 94 25.78 -38.96 -7.42
CA GLU A 94 26.92 -39.71 -7.98
C GLU A 94 28.02 -39.75 -6.91
N PRO A 95 28.63 -40.90 -6.59
CA PRO A 95 29.76 -40.95 -5.67
C PRO A 95 30.96 -40.27 -6.35
N ILE A 96 31.29 -39.06 -5.91
CA ILE A 96 32.59 -38.47 -6.24
C ILE A 96 33.64 -39.42 -5.64
N ASP A 97 34.50 -39.95 -6.49
CA ASP A 97 35.59 -40.84 -6.11
C ASP A 97 36.58 -40.08 -5.19
N THR A 98 36.31 -40.06 -3.89
CA THR A 98 37.15 -39.39 -2.87
C THR A 98 38.52 -40.07 -2.70
N SER A 99 38.76 -41.14 -3.45
CA SER A 99 40.03 -41.86 -3.53
C SER A 99 41.08 -41.17 -4.42
N ALA A 100 40.67 -40.26 -5.32
CA ALA A 100 41.56 -39.63 -6.30
C ALA A 100 42.13 -38.25 -5.89
N ILE A 101 41.65 -37.67 -4.80
CA ILE A 101 42.11 -36.37 -4.28
C ILE A 101 42.51 -36.59 -2.83
N ASP A 102 43.77 -36.29 -2.48
CA ASP A 102 44.22 -36.22 -1.08
C ASP A 102 43.51 -35.05 -0.36
N LEU A 103 42.25 -35.27 -0.02
CA LEU A 103 41.35 -34.31 0.62
C LEU A 103 41.71 -34.12 2.10
N GLY A 104 42.50 -35.00 2.71
CA GLY A 104 42.83 -34.93 4.13
C GLY A 104 43.70 -33.72 4.47
N SER A 105 44.76 -33.51 3.68
CA SER A 105 45.65 -32.35 3.83
C SER A 105 44.95 -31.04 3.43
N ALA A 106 44.18 -31.05 2.33
CA ALA A 106 43.42 -29.90 1.87
C ALA A 106 42.30 -29.48 2.85
N HIS A 107 41.59 -30.44 3.47
CA HIS A 107 40.55 -30.14 4.48
C HIS A 107 41.13 -29.49 5.73
N LEU A 108 42.22 -30.03 6.27
CA LEU A 108 42.89 -29.46 7.44
C LEU A 108 43.38 -28.03 7.16
N LEU A 109 43.95 -27.80 5.97
CA LEU A 109 44.36 -26.47 5.54
C LEU A 109 43.16 -25.53 5.36
N ALA A 110 42.05 -25.98 4.78
CA ALA A 110 40.84 -25.19 4.62
C ALA A 110 40.17 -24.83 5.95
N MET A 111 40.08 -25.78 6.88
CA MET A 111 39.58 -25.55 8.24
C MET A 111 40.49 -24.56 8.99
N GLY A 112 41.81 -24.79 8.95
CA GLY A 112 42.79 -23.90 9.56
C GLY A 112 42.75 -22.48 8.99
N ALA A 113 42.68 -22.35 7.67
CA ALA A 113 42.55 -21.06 6.98
C ALA A 113 41.24 -20.35 7.37
N SER A 114 40.13 -21.09 7.49
CA SER A 114 38.84 -20.53 7.88
C SER A 114 38.85 -19.99 9.31
N ILE A 115 39.39 -20.76 10.26
CA ILE A 115 39.56 -20.35 11.66
C ILE A 115 40.48 -19.13 11.75
N LEU A 116 41.58 -19.14 11.00
CA LEU A 116 42.52 -18.02 10.93
C LEU A 116 41.86 -16.74 10.42
N ILE A 117 41.13 -16.80 9.30
CA ILE A 117 40.44 -15.63 8.73
C ILE A 117 39.36 -15.12 9.69
N ALA A 118 38.62 -16.01 10.36
CA ALA A 118 37.65 -15.63 11.38
C ALA A 118 38.32 -14.90 12.55
N THR A 119 39.39 -15.47 13.12
CA THR A 119 40.14 -14.86 14.23
C THR A 119 40.77 -13.52 13.84
N VAL A 120 41.33 -13.40 12.64
CA VAL A 120 41.82 -12.12 12.11
C VAL A 120 40.69 -11.09 12.04
N GLY A 121 39.50 -11.49 11.58
CA GLY A 121 38.31 -10.64 11.54
C GLY A 121 37.88 -10.14 12.93
N ILE A 122 37.87 -11.03 13.92
CA ILE A 122 37.58 -10.70 15.33
C ILE A 122 38.65 -9.75 15.88
N GLY A 123 39.93 -10.06 15.65
CA GLY A 123 41.06 -9.25 16.10
C GLY A 123 41.04 -7.84 15.52
N LEU A 124 40.74 -7.69 14.23
CA LEU A 124 40.55 -6.38 13.61
C LEU A 124 39.36 -5.63 14.23
N GLY A 125 38.23 -6.32 14.50
CA GLY A 125 37.09 -5.71 15.18
C GLY A 125 37.47 -5.18 16.57
N ALA A 126 38.20 -5.99 17.34
CA ALA A 126 38.67 -5.61 18.66
C ALA A 126 39.65 -4.43 18.61
N LEU A 127 40.59 -4.44 17.66
CA LEU A 127 41.62 -3.41 17.53
C LEU A 127 41.05 -2.01 17.21
N TYR A 128 39.95 -1.94 16.45
CA TYR A 128 39.27 -0.69 16.11
C TYR A 128 38.20 -0.27 17.14
N TYR A 129 37.49 -1.22 17.78
CA TYR A 129 36.26 -0.92 18.52
C TYR A 129 36.23 -1.38 19.98
N ALA A 130 37.10 -2.30 20.43
CA ALA A 130 37.07 -2.76 21.82
C ALA A 130 37.54 -1.66 22.80
N PRO A 131 37.03 -1.65 24.05
CA PRO A 131 37.57 -0.82 25.13
C PRO A 131 39.03 -1.17 25.42
N PRO A 132 39.79 -0.27 26.05
CA PRO A 132 41.21 -0.48 26.28
C PRO A 132 41.37 -1.55 27.35
N LEU A 133 41.60 -2.80 26.91
CA LEU A 133 41.95 -3.88 27.82
C LEU A 133 43.35 -3.61 28.39
N PRO A 134 43.53 -3.68 29.73
CA PRO A 134 44.77 -3.29 30.39
C PRO A 134 46.03 -4.04 29.90
N TYR A 135 45.85 -5.23 29.32
CA TYR A 135 46.95 -6.13 28.93
C TYR A 135 47.16 -6.34 27.42
N PHE A 136 46.26 -5.86 26.55
CA PHE A 136 46.28 -6.27 25.13
C PHE A 136 46.55 -5.15 24.13
N PHE A 137 45.87 -3.99 24.23
CA PHE A 137 45.90 -2.99 23.15
C PHE A 137 46.08 -1.58 23.68
N LYS A 138 47.34 -1.12 23.78
CA LYS A 138 47.67 0.27 24.13
C LYS A 138 47.54 1.25 22.95
N ARG A 139 47.59 0.75 21.70
CA ARG A 139 47.53 1.56 20.48
C ARG A 139 46.27 1.18 19.70
N ARG A 140 45.37 2.15 19.49
CA ARG A 140 44.12 1.95 18.72
C ARG A 140 44.24 2.60 17.35
N PHE A 141 43.58 1.99 16.36
CA PHE A 141 43.36 2.63 15.08
C PHE A 141 42.03 3.40 15.12
N ASN A 142 42.05 4.62 14.60
CA ASN A 142 40.85 5.44 14.53
C ASN A 142 39.98 4.96 13.35
N PRO A 143 38.75 4.48 13.59
CA PRO A 143 37.87 4.02 12.52
C PRO A 143 37.52 5.14 11.54
N ARG A 144 37.53 6.41 11.98
CA ARG A 144 37.26 7.57 11.13
C ARG A 144 38.37 7.79 10.10
N GLU A 145 39.63 7.69 10.52
CA GLU A 145 40.79 7.82 9.62
C GLU A 145 40.80 6.70 8.55
N ALA A 146 40.43 5.48 8.96
CA ALA A 146 40.28 4.37 8.02
C ALA A 146 39.17 4.62 6.99
N ALA A 147 38.03 5.21 7.41
CA ALA A 147 36.94 5.59 6.52
C ALA A 147 37.34 6.72 5.56
N GLU A 148 38.05 7.73 6.05
CA GLU A 148 38.54 8.87 5.24
C GLU A 148 39.52 8.41 4.16
N ARG A 149 40.40 7.43 4.45
CA ARG A 149 41.33 6.86 3.47
C ARG A 149 40.63 6.17 2.30
N PHE A 150 39.45 5.59 2.53
CA PHE A 150 38.66 4.87 1.53
C PHE A 150 37.30 5.55 1.28
N GLY A 151 37.26 6.89 1.30
CA GLY A 151 36.01 7.66 1.29
C GLY A 151 35.01 7.26 0.20
N GLY A 152 35.47 6.97 -1.02
CA GLY A 152 34.59 6.52 -2.11
C GLY A 152 33.93 5.17 -1.83
N LEU A 153 34.71 4.16 -1.43
CA LEU A 153 34.20 2.83 -1.09
C LEU A 153 33.34 2.87 0.18
N TYR A 154 33.74 3.67 1.18
CA TYR A 154 32.96 3.89 2.38
C TYR A 154 31.59 4.51 2.05
N THR A 155 31.56 5.54 1.21
CA THR A 155 30.31 6.20 0.78
C THR A 155 29.40 5.21 0.04
N PHE A 156 29.96 4.39 -0.86
CA PHE A 156 29.21 3.36 -1.56
C PHE A 156 28.59 2.31 -0.61
N LEU A 157 29.35 1.81 0.35
CA LEU A 157 28.88 0.84 1.35
C LEU A 157 27.85 1.44 2.32
N VAL A 158 28.03 2.71 2.72
CA VAL A 158 27.10 3.44 3.60
C VAL A 158 25.77 3.67 2.93
N HIS A 159 25.76 3.99 1.63
CA HIS A 159 24.53 4.11 0.83
C HIS A 159 24.00 2.74 0.37
N LYS A 160 24.36 1.64 1.05
CA LYS A 160 23.89 0.28 0.74
C LYS A 160 24.00 -0.06 -0.75
N TRP A 161 25.11 0.34 -1.38
CA TRP A 161 25.39 0.10 -2.79
C TRP A 161 24.48 0.85 -3.77
N TYR A 162 23.78 1.89 -3.30
CA TYR A 162 22.78 2.66 -4.04
C TYR A 162 21.61 1.84 -4.59
N PHE A 163 21.37 0.65 -4.02
CA PHE A 163 20.33 -0.25 -4.50
C PHE A 163 18.92 0.29 -4.17
N ASP A 164 18.77 0.95 -3.03
CA ASP A 164 17.51 1.59 -2.62
C ASP A 164 17.13 2.71 -3.61
N GLU A 165 18.08 3.57 -3.98
CA GLU A 165 17.90 4.66 -4.93
C GLU A 165 17.65 4.17 -6.36
N LEU A 166 18.36 3.11 -6.78
CA LEU A 166 18.12 2.47 -8.08
C LEU A 166 16.71 1.88 -8.13
N TYR A 167 16.30 1.18 -7.07
CA TYR A 167 14.96 0.60 -6.99
C TYR A 167 13.87 1.68 -6.99
N ASP A 168 14.07 2.76 -6.24
CA ASP A 168 13.17 3.92 -6.24
C ASP A 168 13.04 4.53 -7.64
N ALA A 169 14.16 4.76 -8.32
CA ALA A 169 14.19 5.39 -9.64
C ALA A 169 13.61 4.50 -10.75
N VAL A 170 13.89 3.19 -10.73
CA VAL A 170 13.52 2.25 -11.80
C VAL A 170 12.13 1.66 -11.60
N PHE A 171 11.75 1.33 -10.36
CA PHE A 171 10.49 0.65 -10.10
C PHE A 171 9.45 1.56 -9.43
N VAL A 172 9.82 2.25 -8.35
CA VAL A 172 8.83 2.99 -7.54
C VAL A 172 8.29 4.21 -8.27
N ARG A 173 9.15 5.13 -8.70
CA ARG A 173 8.72 6.37 -9.37
C ARG A 173 7.96 6.11 -10.68
N PRO A 174 8.38 5.21 -11.57
CA PRO A 174 7.65 4.95 -12.81
C PRO A 174 6.29 4.32 -12.55
N THR A 175 6.19 3.38 -11.60
CA THR A 175 4.91 2.77 -11.22
C THR A 175 3.95 3.80 -10.64
N LEU A 176 4.44 4.71 -9.78
CA LEU A 176 3.63 5.81 -9.25
C LEU A 176 3.22 6.81 -10.34
N ALA A 177 4.09 7.11 -11.30
CA ALA A 177 3.76 7.98 -12.42
C ALA A 177 2.69 7.36 -13.32
N LEU A 178 2.80 6.06 -13.62
CA LEU A 178 1.82 5.30 -14.38
C LEU A 178 0.47 5.27 -13.66
N ALA A 179 0.46 4.99 -12.35
CA ALA A 179 -0.76 5.00 -11.55
C ALA A 179 -1.47 6.36 -11.57
N ARG A 180 -0.71 7.46 -11.44
CA ARG A 180 -1.25 8.82 -11.58
C ARG A 180 -1.79 9.09 -12.98
N GLY A 181 -1.12 8.58 -14.03
CA GLY A 181 -1.58 8.67 -15.41
C GLY A 181 -2.92 7.95 -15.63
N LEU A 182 -3.06 6.72 -15.12
CA LEU A 182 -4.31 5.97 -15.19
C LEU A 182 -5.45 6.64 -14.40
N ALA A 183 -5.16 7.17 -13.21
CA ALA A 183 -6.15 7.90 -12.42
C ALA A 183 -6.61 9.18 -13.12
N ALA A 184 -5.70 9.88 -13.82
CA ALA A 184 -6.08 11.03 -14.64
C ALA A 184 -6.92 10.60 -15.86
N PHE A 185 -6.58 9.49 -16.51
CA PHE A 185 -7.36 8.95 -17.62
C PHE A 185 -8.79 8.62 -17.20
N ASP A 186 -8.97 7.94 -16.07
CA ASP A 186 -10.29 7.63 -15.51
C ASP A 186 -11.10 8.91 -15.25
N LYS A 187 -10.52 9.87 -14.52
CA LYS A 187 -11.19 11.12 -14.17
C LYS A 187 -11.54 12.03 -15.34
N TYR A 188 -10.74 12.05 -16.40
CA TYR A 188 -10.98 12.97 -17.53
C TYR A 188 -11.69 12.30 -18.70
N VAL A 189 -11.35 11.05 -19.00
CA VAL A 189 -11.90 10.34 -20.16
C VAL A 189 -13.12 9.54 -19.77
N ILE A 190 -13.02 8.69 -18.75
CA ILE A 190 -14.12 7.80 -18.36
C ILE A 190 -15.28 8.62 -17.79
N ASP A 191 -15.02 9.46 -16.78
CA ASP A 191 -16.04 10.35 -16.23
C ASP A 191 -16.56 11.35 -17.28
N GLY A 192 -15.69 11.81 -18.20
CA GLY A 192 -16.08 12.68 -19.30
C GLY A 192 -17.11 12.03 -20.23
N VAL A 193 -16.86 10.78 -20.62
CA VAL A 193 -17.78 9.99 -21.46
C VAL A 193 -19.09 9.72 -20.72
N VAL A 194 -19.05 9.39 -19.43
CA VAL A 194 -20.24 9.13 -18.62
C VAL A 194 -21.09 10.39 -18.46
N ASN A 195 -20.49 11.52 -18.11
CA ASN A 195 -21.21 12.80 -18.00
C ASN A 195 -21.75 13.28 -19.36
N GLY A 196 -21.00 13.02 -20.44
CA GLY A 196 -21.44 13.28 -21.81
C GLY A 196 -22.67 12.46 -22.19
N SER A 197 -22.67 11.16 -21.91
CA SER A 197 -23.82 10.28 -22.20
C SER A 197 -25.05 10.69 -21.37
N ALA A 198 -24.87 11.00 -20.09
CA ALA A 198 -25.94 11.53 -19.24
C ALA A 198 -26.52 12.84 -19.81
N SER A 199 -25.66 13.76 -20.24
CA SER A 199 -26.08 15.02 -20.86
C SER A 199 -26.88 14.80 -22.14
N LEU A 200 -26.47 13.85 -22.99
CA LEU A 200 -27.20 13.48 -24.20
C LEU A 200 -28.58 12.90 -23.87
N THR A 201 -28.69 12.03 -22.87
CA THR A 201 -29.97 11.49 -22.41
C THR A 201 -30.90 12.60 -21.91
N VAL A 202 -30.38 13.57 -21.15
CA VAL A 202 -31.16 14.72 -20.68
C VAL A 202 -31.61 15.60 -21.85
N ILE A 203 -30.76 15.85 -22.85
CA ILE A 203 -31.13 16.60 -24.06
C ILE A 203 -32.25 15.86 -24.82
N GLN A 204 -32.10 14.55 -25.01
CA GLN A 204 -33.12 13.72 -25.68
C GLN A 204 -34.45 13.76 -24.93
N SER A 205 -34.41 13.67 -23.59
CA SER A 205 -35.60 13.79 -22.75
C SER A 205 -36.29 15.15 -22.89
N LYS A 206 -35.52 16.25 -22.89
CA LYS A 206 -36.05 17.60 -23.11
C LYS A 206 -36.67 17.75 -24.50
N LEU A 207 -36.03 17.21 -25.54
CA LEU A 207 -36.56 17.26 -26.90
C LEU A 207 -37.87 16.48 -27.03
N SER A 208 -37.93 15.28 -26.45
CA SER A 208 -39.15 14.48 -26.38
C SER A 208 -40.27 15.22 -25.64
N GLY A 209 -39.97 15.80 -24.48
CA GLY A 209 -40.94 16.59 -23.72
C GLY A 209 -41.43 17.84 -24.45
N LEU A 210 -40.57 18.50 -25.24
CA LEU A 210 -40.98 19.61 -26.10
C LEU A 210 -41.88 19.17 -27.25
N PHE A 211 -41.59 18.02 -27.85
CA PHE A 211 -42.42 17.44 -28.91
C PHE A 211 -43.81 17.04 -28.37
N ASP A 212 -43.88 16.49 -27.17
CA ASP A 212 -45.12 16.14 -26.51
C ASP A 212 -45.97 17.39 -26.21
N MET A 213 -45.41 18.37 -25.49
CA MET A 213 -46.14 19.59 -25.10
C MET A 213 -46.54 20.50 -26.27
N ARG A 214 -45.73 20.59 -27.34
CA ARG A 214 -46.04 21.48 -28.48
C ARG A 214 -46.68 20.78 -29.65
N GLY A 215 -46.22 19.59 -29.98
CA GLY A 215 -46.69 18.82 -31.12
C GLY A 215 -47.96 18.05 -30.77
N VAL A 216 -47.84 17.13 -29.82
CA VAL A 216 -48.92 16.18 -29.47
C VAL A 216 -50.06 16.92 -28.78
N ASP A 217 -49.79 17.58 -27.66
CA ASP A 217 -50.80 18.35 -26.92
C ASP A 217 -51.37 19.49 -27.76
N GLY A 218 -50.56 20.14 -28.59
CA GLY A 218 -51.02 21.19 -29.49
C GLY A 218 -52.07 20.67 -30.48
N LEU A 219 -51.80 19.52 -31.10
CA LEU A 219 -52.70 18.88 -32.07
C LEU A 219 -53.96 18.31 -31.39
N VAL A 220 -53.80 17.69 -30.22
CA VAL A 220 -54.92 17.17 -29.43
C VAL A 220 -55.83 18.32 -28.97
N ASN A 221 -55.26 19.41 -28.45
CA ASN A 221 -56.03 20.58 -28.02
C ASN A 221 -56.72 21.28 -29.20
N LEU A 222 -56.08 21.35 -30.37
CA LEU A 222 -56.72 21.87 -31.58
C LEU A 222 -57.93 21.02 -31.98
N THR A 223 -57.76 19.69 -31.97
CA THR A 223 -58.83 18.74 -32.28
C THR A 223 -59.97 18.86 -31.28
N ALA A 224 -59.66 18.94 -29.98
CA ALA A 224 -60.66 19.15 -28.94
C ALA A 224 -61.41 20.47 -29.11
N ARG A 225 -60.70 21.59 -29.36
CA ARG A 225 -61.32 22.91 -29.61
C ARG A 225 -62.23 22.88 -30.83
N PHE A 226 -61.82 22.20 -31.90
CA PHE A 226 -62.65 22.02 -33.08
C PHE A 226 -63.94 21.24 -32.76
N LEU A 227 -63.80 20.10 -32.07
CA LEU A 227 -64.95 19.28 -31.64
C LEU A 227 -65.91 20.04 -30.72
N TYR A 228 -65.39 20.72 -29.70
CA TYR A 228 -66.21 21.55 -28.80
C TYR A 228 -66.86 22.71 -29.54
N GLY A 229 -66.16 23.36 -30.48
CA GLY A 229 -66.71 24.43 -31.31
C GLY A 229 -67.88 23.96 -32.17
N VAL A 230 -67.78 22.78 -32.80
CA VAL A 230 -68.88 22.16 -33.54
C VAL A 230 -70.04 21.80 -32.61
N GLY A 231 -69.75 21.26 -31.42
CA GLY A 231 -70.76 20.93 -30.41
C GLY A 231 -71.52 22.15 -29.90
N ASP A 232 -70.82 23.23 -29.55
CA ASP A 232 -71.41 24.48 -29.09
C ASP A 232 -72.23 25.16 -30.18
N TRP A 233 -71.76 25.15 -31.43
CA TRP A 233 -72.55 25.59 -32.57
C TRP A 233 -73.83 24.77 -32.73
N GLY A 234 -73.74 23.44 -32.67
CA GLY A 234 -74.89 22.54 -32.73
C GLY A 234 -75.90 22.81 -31.60
N ARG A 235 -75.42 23.17 -30.39
CA ARG A 235 -76.28 23.53 -29.25
C ARG A 235 -77.11 24.78 -29.53
N THR A 236 -76.60 25.74 -30.30
CA THR A 236 -77.36 26.96 -30.65
C THR A 236 -78.57 26.69 -31.56
N ILE A 237 -78.57 25.58 -32.30
CA ILE A 237 -79.72 25.16 -33.12
C ILE A 237 -80.90 24.71 -32.23
N GLN A 238 -80.61 24.22 -31.01
CA GLN A 238 -81.63 23.82 -30.04
C GLN A 238 -82.14 25.05 -29.24
N THR A 239 -82.97 25.85 -29.90
CA THR A 239 -83.50 27.12 -29.35
C THR A 239 -84.56 26.98 -28.24
N GLY A 240 -84.99 25.75 -27.90
CA GLY A 240 -85.97 25.49 -26.83
C GLY A 240 -87.41 25.95 -27.11
N ARG A 241 -87.68 26.58 -28.27
CA ARG A 241 -89.02 27.04 -28.68
C ARG A 241 -89.69 26.00 -29.58
N LEU A 242 -90.81 25.42 -29.13
CA LEU A 242 -91.58 24.40 -29.88
C LEU A 242 -91.89 24.81 -31.33
N ARG A 243 -92.17 26.09 -31.58
CA ARG A 243 -92.42 26.64 -32.93
C ARG A 243 -91.27 26.40 -33.91
N ASN A 244 -90.02 26.55 -33.46
CA ASN A 244 -88.86 26.37 -34.32
C ASN A 244 -88.66 24.89 -34.68
N TYR A 245 -88.91 23.97 -33.75
CA TYR A 245 -88.86 22.52 -34.02
C TYR A 245 -89.91 22.09 -35.05
N VAL A 246 -91.15 22.61 -34.96
CA VAL A 246 -92.20 22.30 -35.94
C VAL A 246 -91.83 22.84 -37.34
N MET A 247 -91.24 24.03 -37.42
CA MET A 247 -90.75 24.57 -38.70
C MET A 247 -89.62 23.74 -39.30
N PHE A 248 -88.62 23.32 -38.50
CA PHE A 248 -87.56 22.41 -38.97
C PHE A 248 -88.11 21.07 -39.45
N LEU A 249 -89.07 20.49 -38.72
CA LEU A 249 -89.71 19.23 -39.10
C LEU A 249 -90.50 19.35 -40.41
N ALA A 250 -91.24 20.44 -40.61
CA ALA A 250 -91.95 20.70 -41.85
C ALA A 250 -90.98 20.86 -43.04
N VAL A 251 -89.89 21.62 -42.88
CA VAL A 251 -88.85 21.76 -43.90
C VAL A 251 -88.16 20.43 -44.19
N ALA A 252 -87.84 19.64 -43.15
CA ALA A 252 -87.25 18.31 -43.29
C ALA A 252 -88.18 17.35 -44.04
N LEU A 253 -89.48 17.39 -43.75
CA LEU A 253 -90.49 16.59 -44.44
C LEU A 253 -90.57 16.97 -45.92
N VAL A 254 -90.64 18.27 -46.23
CA VAL A 254 -90.66 18.77 -47.63
C VAL A 254 -89.36 18.39 -48.36
N GLY A 255 -88.21 18.55 -47.71
CA GLY A 255 -86.91 18.18 -48.26
C GLY A 255 -86.79 16.68 -48.51
N LEU A 256 -87.29 15.84 -47.59
CA LEU A 256 -87.34 14.38 -47.76
C LEU A 256 -88.25 14.00 -48.92
N PHE A 257 -89.45 14.57 -49.01
CA PHE A 257 -90.34 14.34 -50.15
C PHE A 257 -89.73 14.77 -51.47
N ALA A 258 -89.11 15.96 -51.53
CA ALA A 258 -88.43 16.44 -52.73
C ALA A 258 -87.22 15.55 -53.10
N GLY A 259 -86.45 15.10 -52.11
CA GLY A 259 -85.30 14.21 -52.30
C GLY A 259 -85.72 12.82 -52.78
N VAL A 260 -86.74 12.23 -52.18
CA VAL A 260 -87.33 10.96 -52.63
C VAL A 260 -87.92 11.12 -54.03
N PHE A 261 -88.59 12.22 -54.31
CA PHE A 261 -89.18 12.47 -55.63
C PHE A 261 -88.13 12.71 -56.71
N ALA A 262 -87.03 13.37 -56.38
CA ALA A 262 -85.87 13.53 -57.25
C ALA A 262 -85.15 12.20 -57.48
N TRP A 263 -85.00 11.37 -56.43
CA TRP A 263 -84.47 10.00 -56.54
C TRP A 263 -85.34 9.14 -57.44
N VAL A 264 -86.66 9.17 -57.26
CA VAL A 264 -87.60 8.35 -58.03
C VAL A 264 -87.74 8.81 -59.49
N ARG A 265 -87.42 10.08 -59.79
CA ARG A 265 -87.42 10.65 -61.16
C ARG A 265 -86.07 10.57 -61.88
N GLY A 266 -84.98 10.23 -61.19
CA GLY A 266 -83.65 10.02 -61.76
C GLY A 266 -83.33 8.55 -61.94
#